data_AF-A0AAN9EP72-F1
#
_entry.id   AF-A0AAN9EP72-F1
#
_cell.length_a   1.000
_cell.length_b   1.000
_cell.length_c   1.000
_cell.angle_alpha   90.00
_cell.angle_beta   90.00
_cell.angle_gamma   90.00
#
_symmetry.space_group_name_H-M   'P 1'
#
loop_
_entity.id
_entity.type
_entity.pdbx_description
1 polymer ?
#
loop_
_entity_poly.entity_id
_entity_poly.type
_entity_poly.pdbx_seq_one_letter_code
_entity_poly.pdbx_strand_id
1 'polypeptide(L)'
;MLRSMEPFTEIKVAVLPIGDGTMPLPYYSIFLKHPLRTIPLSSIKPFYTQHPNSPFSHHPWDSASLCFKFCQGYYPYKGYPNPKGPLDDFRAHQKTFAVIGLLHCPSSPDFDAAVDLFFDTCTKAYPYSAVNRCFALCPNDSQLEAGEKKGWNLTFVPDVDRSTFEFHLNTVMNEMAASLLMEFEKWVLQAESSGTILKTEIDSYYRVSPEEVHV
;
A
#
# COMPACT_ATOMS: atom_id res chain seq x y z
N MET A 1 32.53 -14.12 7.83
CA MET A 1 31.76 -13.53 6.72
C MET A 1 30.32 -13.38 7.18
N LEU A 2 30.02 -12.35 7.97
CA LEU A 2 28.67 -12.10 8.49
C LEU A 2 27.85 -11.50 7.35
N ARG A 3 26.85 -12.25 6.87
CA ARG A 3 25.83 -11.70 5.97
C ARG A 3 25.09 -10.61 6.74
N SER A 4 25.13 -9.38 6.23
CA SER A 4 24.21 -8.31 6.67
C SER A 4 22.78 -8.85 6.57
N MET A 5 22.08 -8.93 7.71
CA MET A 5 20.64 -9.12 7.75
C MET A 5 19.99 -7.74 7.67
N GLU A 6 19.86 -7.17 6.48
CA GLU A 6 18.96 -6.03 6.26
C GLU A 6 18.07 -6.26 5.04
N PRO A 7 16.87 -6.85 5.23
CA PRO A 7 15.81 -6.72 4.23
C PRO A 7 14.44 -6.25 4.79
N PHE A 8 14.38 -5.66 6.00
CA PHE A 8 13.09 -5.40 6.70
C PHE A 8 12.65 -3.93 6.78
N THR A 9 13.24 -3.02 6.00
CA THR A 9 13.01 -1.57 6.16
C THR A 9 12.10 -0.94 5.10
N GLU A 10 11.58 -1.72 4.15
CA GLU A 10 10.75 -1.21 3.05
C GLU A 10 9.26 -1.59 3.21
N ILE A 11 8.38 -0.62 3.04
CA ILE A 11 6.93 -0.80 2.94
C ILE A 11 6.60 -1.20 1.49
N LYS A 12 5.97 -2.36 1.31
CA LYS A 12 5.61 -2.85 -0.02
C LYS A 12 4.35 -2.16 -0.53
N VAL A 13 4.44 -1.63 -1.75
CA VAL A 13 3.36 -0.95 -2.47
C VAL A 13 3.10 -1.68 -3.79
N ALA A 14 1.86 -2.09 -4.05
CA ALA A 14 1.48 -2.66 -5.35
C ALA A 14 1.08 -1.55 -6.31
N VAL A 15 1.51 -1.63 -7.56
CA VAL A 15 1.13 -0.69 -8.62
C VAL A 15 0.34 -1.44 -9.70
N LEU A 16 -0.89 -1.04 -9.98
CA LEU A 16 -1.87 -1.76 -10.80
C LEU A 16 -2.26 -0.96 -12.06
N PRO A 17 -2.14 -1.58 -13.26
CA PRO A 17 -2.83 -1.16 -14.49
C PRO A 17 -4.34 -1.20 -14.34
N ILE A 18 -5.08 -0.10 -14.35
CA ILE A 18 -6.56 -0.18 -14.34
C ILE A 18 -7.09 -0.08 -15.77
N GLY A 19 -7.94 -1.01 -16.16
CA GLY A 19 -8.54 -1.10 -17.50
C GLY A 19 -8.16 -2.39 -18.22
N ASP A 20 -7.95 -2.32 -19.54
CA ASP A 20 -7.63 -3.45 -20.42
C ASP A 20 -6.27 -4.13 -20.14
N GLY A 21 -5.56 -3.68 -19.11
CA GLY A 21 -4.27 -4.21 -18.66
C GLY A 21 -3.06 -3.61 -19.38
N THR A 22 -3.25 -2.77 -20.40
CA THR A 22 -2.15 -2.15 -21.14
C THR A 22 -1.76 -0.83 -20.49
N MET A 23 -0.87 -0.87 -19.49
CA MET A 23 -0.21 0.37 -19.04
C MET A 23 0.83 0.83 -20.04
N PRO A 24 0.86 2.13 -20.40
CA PRO A 24 2.02 2.68 -21.04
C PRO A 24 3.22 2.56 -20.07
N LEU A 25 4.22 1.77 -20.46
CA LEU A 25 5.49 1.57 -19.73
C LEU A 25 6.11 2.85 -19.15
N PRO A 26 6.02 4.03 -19.81
CA PRO A 26 6.56 5.27 -19.26
C PRO A 26 6.02 5.62 -17.88
N TYR A 27 4.72 5.42 -17.61
CA TYR A 27 4.10 5.78 -16.32
C TYR A 27 4.55 4.84 -15.21
N TYR A 28 4.63 3.53 -15.47
CA TYR A 28 5.09 2.56 -14.47
C TYR A 28 6.57 2.77 -14.10
N SER A 29 7.41 3.09 -15.10
CA SER A 29 8.86 3.28 -14.90
C SER A 29 9.20 4.38 -13.89
N ILE A 30 8.29 5.33 -13.66
CA ILE A 30 8.51 6.45 -12.74
C ILE A 30 8.54 5.96 -11.29
N PHE A 31 7.70 5.01 -10.91
CA PHE A 31 7.70 4.41 -9.58
C PHE A 31 8.97 3.61 -9.27
N LEU A 32 9.73 3.21 -10.29
CA LEU A 32 11.02 2.53 -10.11
C LEU A 32 12.16 3.52 -9.79
N LYS A 33 11.94 4.83 -9.95
CA LYS A 33 12.97 5.85 -9.69
C LYS A 33 13.10 6.16 -8.19
N HIS A 34 14.31 6.53 -7.80
CA HIS A 34 14.71 6.79 -6.42
C HIS A 34 13.87 7.80 -5.62
N PRO A 35 13.41 8.96 -6.15
CA PRO A 35 12.75 9.97 -5.32
C PRO A 35 11.40 9.53 -4.75
N LEU A 36 10.71 8.58 -5.40
CA LEU A 36 9.44 8.05 -4.91
C LEU A 36 9.63 6.88 -3.93
N ARG A 37 10.84 6.30 -3.86
CA ARG A 37 11.15 5.16 -2.99
C ARG A 37 11.58 5.57 -1.60
N THR A 38 12.10 6.77 -1.40
CA THR A 38 12.59 7.20 -0.09
C THR A 38 12.02 8.58 0.22
N ILE A 39 11.05 8.62 1.13
CA ILE A 39 10.34 9.85 1.51
C ILE A 39 10.84 10.32 2.87
N PRO A 40 11.53 11.47 2.97
CA PRO A 40 11.93 12.04 4.25
C PRO A 40 10.71 12.30 5.14
N LEU A 41 10.79 11.97 6.42
CA LEU A 41 9.68 12.24 7.34
C LEU A 41 9.37 13.73 7.48
N SER A 42 10.37 14.57 7.27
CA SER A 42 10.23 16.03 7.31
C SER A 42 9.30 16.57 6.22
N SER A 43 9.22 15.92 5.05
CA SER A 43 8.29 16.30 3.98
C SER A 43 6.87 15.76 4.20
N ILE A 44 6.69 14.79 5.09
CA ILE A 44 5.40 14.19 5.44
C ILE A 44 4.70 15.00 6.54
N LYS A 45 5.45 15.65 7.42
CA LYS A 45 4.95 16.40 8.59
C LYS A 45 3.77 17.34 8.29
N PRO A 46 3.70 18.08 7.16
CA PRO A 46 2.55 18.93 6.84
C PRO A 46 1.23 18.16 6.61
N PHE A 47 1.32 16.89 6.22
CA PHE A 47 0.18 16.02 5.90
C PHE A 47 -0.18 15.07 7.06
N TYR A 48 0.66 14.97 8.08
CA TYR A 48 0.49 14.06 9.20
C TYR A 48 -0.32 14.71 10.32
N THR A 49 -1.41 14.05 10.73
CA THR A 49 -2.20 14.46 11.90
C THR A 49 -1.93 13.49 13.05
N GLN A 50 -1.17 13.95 14.04
CA GLN A 50 -0.77 13.11 15.17
C GLN A 50 -1.94 12.85 16.12
N HIS A 51 -2.14 11.58 16.51
CA HIS A 51 -3.07 11.24 17.58
C HIS A 51 -2.53 11.70 18.95
N PRO A 52 -3.36 12.14 19.91
CA PRO A 52 -2.88 12.60 21.23
C PRO A 52 -2.04 11.57 22.00
N ASN A 53 -2.33 10.28 21.83
CA ASN A 53 -1.60 9.18 22.45
C ASN A 53 -0.63 8.49 21.48
N SER A 54 -0.11 9.24 20.50
CA SER A 54 0.71 8.67 19.43
C SER A 54 1.92 7.89 19.96
N PRO A 55 2.13 6.63 19.53
CA PRO A 55 3.41 5.95 19.72
C PRO A 55 4.57 6.64 18.97
N PHE A 56 4.28 7.59 18.07
CA PHE A 56 5.26 8.31 17.26
C PHE A 56 5.67 9.67 17.85
N SER A 57 5.43 9.89 19.14
CA SER A 57 5.78 11.15 19.83
C SER A 57 7.29 11.44 19.84
N HIS A 58 8.14 10.41 19.69
CA HIS A 58 9.60 10.54 19.61
C HIS A 58 10.16 10.17 18.22
N HIS A 59 9.31 10.16 17.18
CA HIS A 59 9.76 9.82 15.84
C HIS A 59 10.83 10.82 15.36
N PRO A 60 11.95 10.37 14.76
CA PRO A 60 12.99 11.24 14.21
C PRO A 60 12.54 11.95 12.91
N TRP A 61 11.57 12.85 13.02
CA TRP A 61 10.94 13.54 11.89
C TRP A 61 11.93 14.28 10.99
N ASP A 62 13.03 14.79 11.52
CA ASP A 62 13.97 15.63 10.77
C ASP A 62 15.12 14.83 10.13
N SER A 63 15.31 13.56 10.48
CA SER A 63 16.48 12.77 10.06
C SER A 63 16.17 11.39 9.48
N ALA A 64 14.94 10.88 9.64
CA ALA A 64 14.54 9.59 9.09
C ALA A 64 13.70 9.71 7.81
N SER A 65 13.55 8.58 7.14
CA SER A 65 12.80 8.43 5.91
C SER A 65 11.96 7.15 5.94
N LEU A 66 10.82 7.16 5.27
CA LEU A 66 10.11 5.96 4.89
C LEU A 66 10.62 5.44 3.56
N CYS A 67 10.84 4.14 3.47
CA CYS A 67 11.27 3.48 2.26
C CYS A 67 10.13 2.65 1.67
N PHE A 68 9.90 2.79 0.37
CA PHE A 68 8.90 2.06 -0.40
C PHE A 68 9.55 1.09 -1.38
N LYS A 69 8.96 -0.10 -1.46
CA LYS A 69 9.23 -1.10 -2.48
C LYS A 69 8.02 -1.24 -3.39
N PHE A 70 8.07 -0.59 -4.54
CA PHE A 70 7.05 -0.73 -5.57
C PHE A 70 7.18 -2.10 -6.26
N CYS A 71 6.07 -2.81 -6.33
CA CYS A 71 5.94 -4.09 -7.00
C CYS A 71 4.82 -4.00 -8.03
N GLN A 72 4.99 -4.67 -9.17
CA GLN A 72 3.90 -4.85 -10.12
C GLN A 72 2.78 -5.61 -9.42
N GLY A 73 1.60 -4.98 -9.34
CA GLY A 73 0.40 -5.62 -8.81
C GLY A 73 -0.21 -6.58 -9.84
N TYR A 74 -1.11 -7.43 -9.37
CA TYR A 74 -1.83 -8.42 -10.16
C TYR A 74 -3.33 -8.29 -9.91
N TYR A 75 -4.11 -8.59 -10.95
CA TYR A 75 -5.55 -8.79 -10.79
C TYR A 75 -5.81 -10.23 -10.42
N PRO A 76 -6.81 -10.50 -9.56
CA PRO A 76 -7.35 -11.84 -9.38
C PRO A 76 -8.14 -12.22 -10.66
N TYR A 77 -7.43 -12.56 -11.74
CA TYR A 77 -8.08 -12.94 -12.99
C TYR A 77 -8.55 -14.40 -12.92
N LYS A 78 -9.83 -14.63 -13.26
CA LYS A 78 -10.45 -15.94 -13.50
C LYS A 78 -10.15 -17.03 -12.46
N GLY A 79 -10.50 -16.79 -11.20
CA GLY A 79 -10.62 -17.86 -10.21
C GLY A 79 -9.31 -18.55 -9.81
N TYR A 80 -8.15 -18.00 -10.19
CA TYR A 80 -6.89 -18.40 -9.59
C TYR A 80 -6.76 -17.69 -8.24
N PRO A 81 -6.87 -18.41 -7.12
CA PRO A 81 -6.67 -17.80 -5.82
C PRO A 81 -5.26 -17.22 -5.76
N ASN A 82 -5.13 -16.05 -5.14
CA ASN A 82 -3.84 -15.61 -4.61
C ASN A 82 -3.25 -16.80 -3.85
N PRO A 83 -2.05 -17.30 -4.19
CA PRO A 83 -1.45 -18.43 -3.50
C PRO A 83 -1.07 -18.00 -2.08
N LYS A 84 -2.07 -17.92 -1.19
CA LYS A 84 -1.88 -17.68 0.23
C LYS A 84 -1.23 -18.93 0.80
N GLY A 85 0.07 -18.85 1.03
CA GLY A 85 0.77 -19.87 1.81
C GLY A 85 0.30 -19.81 3.27
N PRO A 86 0.33 -20.93 4.02
CA PRO A 86 -0.01 -20.94 5.45
C PRO A 86 0.78 -19.95 6.31
N LEU A 87 1.92 -19.46 5.80
CA LEU A 87 2.84 -18.56 6.49
C LEU A 87 2.68 -17.08 6.09
N ASP A 88 1.82 -16.76 5.11
CA ASP A 88 1.72 -15.39 4.58
C ASP A 88 1.19 -14.41 5.62
N ASP A 89 0.37 -14.88 6.57
CA ASP A 89 -0.15 -14.06 7.67
C ASP A 89 0.94 -13.67 8.67
N PHE A 90 2.02 -14.47 8.78
CA PHE A 90 3.15 -14.24 9.68
C PHE A 90 4.30 -13.44 9.03
N ARG A 91 4.25 -13.22 7.71
CA ARG A 91 5.29 -12.51 6.96
C ARG A 91 4.89 -11.08 6.67
N ALA A 92 4.89 -10.23 7.71
CA ALA A 92 4.54 -8.81 7.58
C ALA A 92 5.31 -8.10 6.45
N HIS A 93 6.60 -8.42 6.27
CA HIS A 93 7.44 -7.88 5.20
C HIS A 93 7.03 -8.30 3.77
N GLN A 94 6.13 -9.27 3.63
CA GLN A 94 5.57 -9.71 2.34
C GLN A 94 4.19 -9.07 2.06
N LYS A 95 3.57 -8.49 3.09
CA LYS A 95 2.25 -7.84 3.00
C LYS A 95 2.39 -6.54 2.22
N THR A 96 1.44 -6.31 1.33
CA THR A 96 1.27 -5.04 0.63
C THR A 96 0.43 -4.14 1.51
N PHE A 97 1.00 -3.05 2.00
CA PHE A 97 0.31 -2.09 2.86
C PHE A 97 -0.36 -0.96 2.11
N ALA A 98 -0.05 -0.83 0.81
CA ALA A 98 -0.67 0.18 -0.02
C ALA A 98 -0.78 -0.26 -1.47
N VAL A 99 -1.80 0.24 -2.16
CA VAL A 99 -2.05 -0.04 -3.57
C VAL A 99 -2.21 1.26 -4.34
N ILE A 100 -1.48 1.38 -5.45
CA ILE A 100 -1.57 2.48 -6.41
C ILE A 100 -2.20 1.94 -7.69
N GLY A 101 -3.35 2.48 -8.05
CA GLY A 101 -3.99 2.25 -9.34
C GLY A 101 -3.57 3.30 -10.35
N LEU A 102 -3.30 2.88 -11.58
CA LEU A 102 -3.03 3.77 -12.72
C LEU A 102 -4.08 3.51 -13.78
N LEU A 103 -5.03 4.43 -13.94
CA LEU A 103 -6.13 4.36 -14.88
C LEU A 103 -5.83 5.24 -16.09
N HIS A 104 -5.69 4.65 -17.27
CA HIS A 104 -5.58 5.43 -18.52
C HIS A 104 -6.99 5.77 -19.01
N CYS A 105 -7.41 7.01 -18.77
CA CYS A 105 -8.77 7.47 -19.03
C CYS A 105 -9.18 7.38 -20.51
N PRO A 106 -8.32 7.69 -21.50
CA PRO A 106 -8.69 7.55 -22.91
C PRO A 106 -8.96 6.10 -23.35
N SER A 107 -8.32 5.12 -22.71
CA SER A 107 -8.56 3.68 -22.96
C SER A 107 -9.70 3.11 -22.12
N SER A 108 -10.30 3.91 -21.23
CA SER A 108 -11.29 3.47 -20.25
C SER A 108 -12.59 4.26 -20.43
N PRO A 109 -13.40 3.95 -21.47
CA PRO A 109 -14.62 4.69 -21.76
C PRO A 109 -15.65 4.55 -20.63
N ASP A 110 -15.68 3.41 -19.95
CA ASP A 110 -16.44 3.22 -18.71
C ASP A 110 -15.55 3.49 -17.49
N PHE A 111 -15.45 4.78 -17.15
CA PHE A 111 -14.61 5.26 -16.06
C PHE A 111 -15.05 4.72 -14.70
N ASP A 112 -16.36 4.72 -14.43
CA ASP A 112 -16.90 4.29 -13.14
C ASP A 112 -16.64 2.80 -12.91
N ALA A 113 -16.87 1.95 -13.93
CA ALA A 113 -16.58 0.52 -13.82
C ALA A 113 -15.09 0.26 -13.58
N ALA A 114 -14.20 1.04 -14.21
CA ALA A 114 -12.76 0.90 -14.02
C ALA A 114 -12.32 1.28 -12.59
N VAL A 115 -12.86 2.37 -12.05
CA VAL A 115 -12.61 2.80 -10.66
C VAL A 115 -13.17 1.79 -9.67
N ASP A 116 -14.39 1.29 -9.90
CA ASP A 116 -15.02 0.30 -9.02
C ASP A 116 -14.25 -1.04 -9.04
N LEU A 117 -13.77 -1.47 -10.22
CA LEU A 117 -12.89 -2.63 -10.36
C LEU A 117 -11.60 -2.47 -9.54
N PHE A 118 -11.01 -1.28 -9.51
CA PHE A 118 -9.81 -1.01 -8.72
C PHE A 118 -10.06 -1.18 -7.23
N PHE A 119 -11.12 -0.56 -6.69
CA PHE A 119 -11.43 -0.67 -5.25
C PHE A 119 -11.85 -2.10 -4.87
N ASP A 120 -12.62 -2.78 -5.71
CA ASP A 120 -12.95 -4.19 -5.53
C ASP A 120 -11.68 -5.06 -5.51
N THR A 121 -10.74 -4.81 -6.42
CA THR A 121 -9.44 -5.50 -6.45
C THR A 121 -8.63 -5.25 -5.18
N CYS A 122 -8.57 -4.00 -4.70
CA CYS A 122 -7.89 -3.66 -3.45
C CYS A 122 -8.42 -4.50 -2.28
N THR A 123 -9.75 -4.59 -2.13
CA THR A 123 -10.36 -5.35 -1.02
C THR A 123 -10.14 -6.86 -1.11
N LYS A 124 -10.16 -7.43 -2.32
CA LYS A 124 -10.07 -8.89 -2.51
C LYS A 124 -8.64 -9.41 -2.57
N ALA A 125 -7.76 -8.73 -3.31
CA ALA A 125 -6.40 -9.20 -3.57
C ALA A 125 -5.38 -8.66 -2.55
N TYR A 126 -5.66 -7.52 -1.92
CA TYR A 126 -4.75 -6.82 -1.02
C TYR A 126 -5.39 -6.53 0.34
N PRO A 127 -5.76 -7.56 1.12
CA PRO A 127 -6.52 -7.40 2.36
C PRO A 127 -5.76 -6.66 3.47
N TYR A 128 -4.44 -6.52 3.34
CA TYR A 128 -3.58 -5.77 4.26
C TYR A 128 -3.32 -4.32 3.81
N SER A 129 -3.86 -3.92 2.67
CA SER A 129 -3.69 -2.57 2.17
C SER A 129 -4.46 -1.59 3.06
N ALA A 130 -3.73 -0.70 3.72
CA ALA A 130 -4.28 0.37 4.54
C ALA A 130 -4.64 1.60 3.69
N VAL A 131 -3.89 1.83 2.60
CA VAL A 131 -4.02 3.03 1.78
C VAL A 131 -4.10 2.65 0.31
N ASN A 132 -5.19 3.04 -0.36
CA ASN A 132 -5.42 2.77 -1.78
C ASN A 132 -5.60 4.10 -2.51
N ARG A 133 -4.78 4.37 -3.52
CA ARG A 133 -4.86 5.60 -4.34
C ARG A 133 -4.96 5.25 -5.81
N CYS A 134 -5.87 5.89 -6.53
CA CYS A 134 -6.07 5.71 -7.96
C CYS A 134 -5.69 7.00 -8.69
N PHE A 135 -4.76 6.93 -9.64
CA PHE A 135 -4.42 8.02 -10.54
C PHE A 135 -5.13 7.84 -11.87
N ALA A 136 -6.01 8.77 -12.21
CA ALA A 136 -6.72 8.86 -13.48
C ALA A 136 -5.93 9.76 -14.45
N LEU A 137 -5.27 9.14 -15.42
CA LEU A 137 -4.36 9.77 -16.38
C LEU A 137 -5.12 10.24 -17.63
N CYS A 138 -4.90 11.49 -18.02
CA CYS A 138 -5.49 12.14 -19.20
C CYS A 138 -7.03 12.10 -19.21
N PRO A 139 -7.72 12.55 -18.15
CA PRO A 139 -9.17 12.55 -18.09
C PRO A 139 -9.78 13.53 -19.10
N ASN A 140 -10.97 13.20 -19.60
CA ASN A 140 -11.83 14.17 -20.30
C ASN A 140 -12.81 14.85 -19.34
N ASP A 141 -13.52 15.88 -19.82
CA ASP A 141 -14.44 16.67 -19.00
C ASP A 141 -15.53 15.82 -18.33
N SER A 142 -16.11 14.86 -19.06
CA SER A 142 -17.13 13.97 -18.49
C SER A 142 -16.57 13.07 -17.37
N GLN A 143 -15.31 12.63 -17.49
CA GLN A 143 -14.65 11.83 -16.46
C GLN A 143 -14.27 12.67 -15.24
N LEU A 144 -13.86 13.92 -15.43
CA LEU A 144 -13.64 14.88 -14.34
C LEU A 144 -14.91 15.06 -13.51
N GLU A 145 -16.04 15.35 -14.15
CA GLU A 145 -17.35 15.49 -13.51
C GLU A 145 -17.81 14.21 -12.78
N ALA A 146 -17.52 13.03 -13.35
CA ALA A 146 -17.82 11.76 -12.73
C ALA A 146 -16.98 11.51 -11.46
N GLY A 147 -15.68 11.79 -11.53
CA GLY A 147 -14.76 11.50 -10.43
C GLY A 147 -14.82 12.45 -9.25
N GLU A 148 -15.34 13.67 -9.40
CA GLU A 148 -15.60 14.57 -8.25
C GLU A 148 -16.47 13.90 -7.18
N LYS A 149 -17.33 12.94 -7.58
CA LYS A 149 -18.21 12.18 -6.68
C LYS A 149 -17.52 10.99 -6.00
N LYS A 150 -16.33 10.57 -6.45
CA LYS A 150 -15.63 9.35 -6.00
C LYS A 150 -14.62 9.61 -4.85
N GLY A 151 -14.45 10.86 -4.44
CA GLY A 151 -13.72 11.24 -3.22
C GLY A 151 -12.18 11.26 -3.33
N TRP A 152 -11.52 11.44 -2.18
CA TRP A 152 -10.08 11.77 -2.07
C TRP A 152 -9.09 10.68 -2.49
N ASN A 153 -9.55 9.43 -2.66
CA ASN A 153 -8.69 8.32 -3.09
C ASN A 153 -8.47 8.29 -4.61
N LEU A 154 -9.11 9.18 -5.35
CA LEU A 154 -8.94 9.36 -6.79
C LEU A 154 -8.24 10.69 -7.07
N THR A 155 -7.20 10.66 -7.89
CA THR A 155 -6.44 11.85 -8.28
C THR A 155 -6.38 11.94 -9.79
N PHE A 156 -6.83 13.06 -10.33
CA PHE A 156 -6.76 13.34 -11.75
C PHE A 156 -5.41 13.93 -12.13
N VAL A 157 -4.83 13.38 -13.19
CA VAL A 157 -3.56 13.79 -13.74
C VAL A 157 -3.82 14.18 -15.20
N PRO A 158 -3.80 15.47 -15.54
CA PRO A 158 -3.97 15.91 -16.92
C PRO A 158 -2.83 15.40 -17.80
N ASP A 159 -3.01 15.48 -19.12
CA ASP A 159 -1.92 15.20 -20.06
C ASP A 159 -0.83 16.27 -19.89
N VAL A 160 0.24 15.92 -19.20
CA VAL A 160 1.34 16.80 -18.85
C VAL A 160 2.66 16.15 -19.20
N ASP A 161 3.68 16.98 -19.36
CA ASP A 161 5.03 16.47 -19.55
C ASP A 161 5.49 15.64 -18.33
N ARG A 162 6.50 14.80 -18.57
CA ARG A 162 7.02 13.87 -17.57
C ARG A 162 7.48 14.57 -16.28
N SER A 163 8.08 15.74 -16.37
CA SER A 163 8.63 16.43 -15.19
C SER A 163 7.51 16.95 -14.29
N THR A 164 6.45 17.49 -14.88
CA THR A 164 5.24 17.92 -14.18
C THR A 164 4.54 16.73 -13.53
N PHE A 165 4.46 15.59 -14.23
CA PHE A 165 3.90 14.37 -13.66
C PHE A 165 4.73 13.82 -12.48
N GLU A 166 6.06 13.81 -12.60
CA GLU A 166 6.96 13.40 -11.52
C GLU A 166 6.83 14.30 -10.28
N PHE A 167 6.68 15.62 -10.47
CA PHE A 167 6.41 16.56 -9.38
C PHE A 167 5.07 16.26 -8.69
N HIS A 168 4.00 16.04 -9.46
CA HIS A 168 2.69 15.71 -8.91
C HIS A 168 2.73 14.40 -8.10
N LEU A 169 3.37 13.36 -8.64
CA LEU A 169 3.55 12.09 -7.93
C LEU A 169 4.32 12.26 -6.62
N ASN A 170 5.35 13.09 -6.55
CA ASN A 170 6.06 13.34 -5.28
C ASN A 170 5.12 13.87 -4.20
N THR A 171 4.24 14.81 -4.52
CA THR A 171 3.26 15.35 -3.57
C THR A 171 2.30 14.26 -3.10
N VAL A 172 1.74 13.48 -4.02
CA VAL A 172 0.80 12.41 -3.66
C VAL A 172 1.47 11.29 -2.88
N MET A 173 2.74 10.98 -3.16
CA MET A 173 3.51 10.01 -2.37
C MET A 173 3.78 10.49 -0.94
N ASN A 174 3.99 11.80 -0.73
CA ASN A 174 4.10 12.36 0.63
C ASN A 174 2.78 12.22 1.41
N GLU A 175 1.65 12.55 0.77
CA GLU A 175 0.32 12.41 1.37
C GLU A 175 -0.02 10.94 1.67
N MET A 176 0.33 10.03 0.75
CA MET A 176 0.16 8.60 0.91
C MET A 176 1.03 8.04 2.06
N ALA A 177 2.26 8.52 2.18
CA ALA A 177 3.16 8.16 3.28
C ALA A 177 2.62 8.65 4.63
N ALA A 178 2.06 9.86 4.69
CA ALA A 178 1.37 10.36 5.89
C ALA A 178 0.17 9.47 6.26
N SER A 179 -0.65 9.14 5.26
CA SER A 179 -1.82 8.28 5.42
C SER A 179 -1.44 6.92 6.00
N LEU A 180 -0.35 6.32 5.49
CA LEU A 180 0.17 5.05 6.00
C LEU A 180 0.63 5.15 7.45
N LEU A 181 1.35 6.21 7.82
CA LEU A 181 1.76 6.42 9.22
C LEU A 181 0.55 6.56 10.14
N MET A 182 -0.47 7.31 9.72
CA MET A 182 -1.70 7.44 10.51
C MET A 182 -2.45 6.10 10.66
N GLU A 183 -2.49 5.27 9.62
CA GLU A 183 -3.08 3.92 9.74
C GLU A 183 -2.27 3.00 10.65
N PHE A 184 -0.93 3.04 10.57
CA PHE A 184 -0.07 2.29 11.49
C PHE A 184 -0.23 2.76 12.93
N GLU A 185 -0.36 4.07 13.14
CA GLU A 185 -0.65 4.66 14.45
C GLU A 185 -1.94 4.07 15.04
N LYS A 186 -3.02 4.05 14.25
CA LYS A 186 -4.31 3.47 14.66
C LYS A 186 -4.19 1.99 15.01
N TRP A 187 -3.47 1.20 14.20
CA TRP A 187 -3.27 -0.22 14.47
C TRP A 187 -2.55 -0.48 15.78
N VAL A 188 -1.50 0.30 16.08
CA VAL A 188 -0.77 0.17 17.34
C VAL A 188 -1.69 0.48 18.53
N LEU A 189 -2.44 1.58 18.47
CA LEU A 189 -3.38 1.97 19.52
C LEU A 189 -4.49 0.92 19.75
N GLN A 190 -4.98 0.29 18.68
CA GLN A 190 -5.96 -0.80 18.77
C GLN A 190 -5.36 -2.09 19.36
N ALA A 191 -4.11 -2.41 19.01
CA ALA A 191 -3.43 -3.59 19.53
C ALA A 191 -3.12 -3.50 21.03
N GLU A 192 -2.77 -2.30 21.51
CA GLU A 192 -2.55 -2.02 22.94
C GLU A 192 -3.84 -2.16 23.76
N SER A 193 -4.95 -1.65 23.24
CA SER A 193 -6.25 -1.75 23.91
C SER A 193 -6.83 -3.16 23.92
N SER A 194 -6.46 -4.00 22.95
CA SER A 194 -6.95 -5.39 22.83
C SER A 194 -6.16 -6.41 23.63
N GLY A 195 -5.07 -6.04 24.30
CA GLY A 195 -4.27 -6.95 25.13
C GLY A 195 -3.74 -8.15 24.33
N THR A 196 -3.13 -7.89 23.16
CA THR A 196 -2.76 -8.94 22.20
C THR A 196 -1.70 -9.88 22.77
N ILE A 197 -2.13 -11.04 23.28
CA ILE A 197 -1.24 -12.16 23.65
C ILE A 197 -0.74 -12.81 22.35
N LEU A 198 0.54 -12.62 22.05
CA LEU A 198 1.24 -13.38 21.01
C LEU A 198 1.28 -14.85 21.43
N LYS A 199 0.34 -15.66 20.93
CA LYS A 199 0.48 -17.12 20.98
C LYS A 199 1.60 -17.51 20.01
N THR A 200 2.79 -17.72 20.54
CA THR A 200 3.92 -18.21 19.76
C THR A 200 3.75 -19.71 19.51
N GLU A 201 4.07 -20.18 18.29
CA GLU A 201 4.01 -21.61 17.94
C GLU A 201 4.90 -22.53 18.79
N ILE A 202 5.81 -21.99 19.62
CA ILE A 202 6.51 -22.81 20.61
C ILE A 202 5.48 -23.56 21.47
N ASP A 203 4.33 -22.95 21.76
CA ASP A 203 3.27 -23.58 22.56
C ASP A 203 2.45 -24.63 21.80
N SER A 204 2.46 -24.64 20.46
CA SER A 204 1.74 -25.64 19.66
C SER A 204 2.56 -26.93 19.44
N TYR A 205 3.89 -26.86 19.55
CA TYR A 205 4.76 -28.05 19.50
C TYR A 205 4.87 -28.81 20.83
N TYR A 206 4.48 -28.19 21.96
CA TYR A 206 4.50 -28.83 23.29
C TYR A 206 3.18 -29.48 23.72
N ARG A 207 2.28 -29.83 22.79
CA ARG A 207 1.27 -30.85 23.10
C ARG A 207 1.94 -32.23 23.08
N VAL A 208 2.68 -32.53 24.14
CA VAL A 208 3.04 -33.91 24.48
C VAL A 208 1.72 -34.61 24.81
N SER A 209 1.33 -35.57 23.97
CA SER A 209 0.23 -36.49 24.26
C SER A 209 0.48 -37.19 25.59
N PRO A 210 -0.46 -37.18 26.55
CA PRO A 210 -0.38 -38.04 27.72
C PRO A 210 -0.82 -39.45 27.31
N GLU A 211 0.11 -40.24 26.76
CA GLU A 211 -0.07 -41.69 26.63
C GLU A 211 0.53 -42.40 27.85
N GLU A 212 -0.39 -42.81 28.73
CA GLU A 212 -0.44 -44.06 29.49
C GLU A 212 0.89 -44.72 29.89
N VAL A 213 1.26 -44.56 31.18
CA VAL A 213 2.11 -45.54 31.87
C VAL A 213 1.20 -46.53 32.61
N HIS A 214 0.82 -47.59 31.91
CA HIS A 214 0.48 -48.87 32.52
C HIS A 214 1.49 -49.90 32.04
N VAL A 215 2.46 -50.25 32.89
CA VAL A 215 2.81 -51.62 33.38
C VAL A 215 3.73 -51.44 34.58
#